data_AF-A0A961H824-F1
#
_entry.id   AF-A0A961H824-F1
#
_cell.length_a   1.000
_cell.length_b   1.000
_cell.length_c   1.000
_cell.angle_alpha   90.00
_cell.angle_beta   90.00
_cell.angle_gamma   90.00
#
_symmetry.space_group_name_H-M   'P 1'
#
loop_
_entity.id
_entity.type
_entity.pdbx_description
1 polymer ?
#
loop_
_entity_poly.entity_id
_entity_poly.type
_entity_poly.pdbx_seq_one_letter_code
_entity_poly.pdbx_strand_id
1 'polypeptide(L)'
;MSDLVQVSYVDGTGRQREASAATRAAIEATLAAAESSGAGPVGAGPEAVEVRRCAEWTGDRGWGVFVALSALRVSDSADHGLGDLSALEELGVIVAELGGNVVSTLPLCATRPDEASPYSPLTRRWFDERWVDPAWVARRLGLPAVETRRPAEGDLADTLHAWSQTREALAPMAATPQAQAAIDEWMPLHRGVEVWARFKAAARLHGWDPREWPEVVDGVVREGGDVTAIGLEPADVRFEVFCQWAVQSQLAQVHEHFDEIGVGLYLDLPVGVSAASFDVWEHAEWFATDMSIGAPPDRFFPEGQNWGLRPIHPIAAVATDHAYLRACLEAQMRHCRLLRIDHVMGLHRLFWVPDSSPDGDGAYVSYPADEQWNVVMETAGRFGVTVVGENVGNVPDEVRTAMEDRRVPGLFLGQDELRPPFRIARPVPSGCVASLNTHDLAPFAAWIASDAPGDTTGDAIDPRVARDHVVAELGLSDALLVLVSEQDLTLDDRRFNLPGSVGGTNWRYRSRLTLA
;
A
#
# COMPACT_ATOMS: atom_id res chain seq x y z
N MET A 1 -19.92 23.23 3.01
CA MET A 1 -19.13 22.89 4.22
C MET A 1 -19.88 21.97 5.18
N SER A 2 -21.06 22.34 5.71
CA SER A 2 -21.81 21.46 6.63
C SER A 2 -22.13 20.08 6.05
N ASP A 3 -22.31 20.01 4.72
CA ASP A 3 -22.75 18.79 4.05
C ASP A 3 -21.61 17.78 3.84
N LEU A 4 -20.35 18.19 4.04
CA LEU A 4 -19.19 17.29 3.96
C LEU A 4 -19.02 16.46 5.24
N VAL A 5 -19.44 16.98 6.40
CA VAL A 5 -19.19 16.36 7.71
C VAL A 5 -20.42 15.60 8.17
N GLN A 6 -20.30 14.28 8.27
CA GLN A 6 -21.32 13.38 8.77
C GLN A 6 -21.02 13.02 10.24
N VAL A 7 -21.57 13.81 11.15
CA VAL A 7 -21.36 13.62 12.60
C VAL A 7 -22.18 12.47 13.20
N SER A 8 -23.29 12.09 12.55
CA SER A 8 -24.07 10.92 12.97
C SER A 8 -23.83 9.75 12.02
N TYR A 9 -23.52 8.59 12.58
CA TYR A 9 -23.17 7.39 11.81
C TYR A 9 -23.56 6.12 12.56
N VAL A 10 -23.63 5.00 11.83
CA VAL A 10 -23.79 3.67 12.40
C VAL A 10 -22.40 3.02 12.48
N ASP A 11 -22.01 2.60 13.68
CA ASP A 11 -20.73 1.94 13.91
C ASP A 11 -20.73 0.47 13.42
N GLY A 12 -19.58 -0.20 13.43
CA GLY A 12 -19.45 -1.59 12.98
C GLY A 12 -20.19 -2.62 13.87
N THR A 13 -20.79 -2.18 14.99
CA THR A 13 -21.66 -2.99 15.85
C THR A 13 -23.15 -2.76 15.57
N GLY A 14 -23.48 -1.88 14.62
CA GLY A 14 -24.86 -1.50 14.28
C GLY A 14 -25.46 -0.45 15.23
N ARG A 15 -24.65 0.20 16.07
CA ARG A 15 -25.13 1.24 17.00
C ARG A 15 -25.04 2.62 16.35
N GLN A 16 -26.09 3.42 16.51
CA GLN A 16 -26.04 4.83 16.16
C GLN A 16 -25.07 5.56 17.10
N ARG A 17 -24.17 6.34 16.52
CA ARG A 17 -23.21 7.21 17.21
C ARG A 17 -23.37 8.64 16.73
N GLU A 18 -22.88 9.57 17.54
CA GLU A 18 -22.80 10.98 17.21
C GLU A 18 -21.44 11.50 17.70
N ALA A 19 -20.67 12.10 16.81
CA ALA A 19 -19.40 12.73 17.13
C ALA A 19 -19.61 13.94 18.04
N SER A 20 -18.64 14.23 18.91
CA SER A 20 -18.77 15.39 19.80
C SER A 20 -18.79 16.72 19.05
N ALA A 21 -19.35 17.76 19.69
CA ALA A 21 -19.31 19.12 19.15
C ALA A 21 -17.88 19.64 18.97
N ALA A 22 -16.94 19.19 19.80
CA ALA A 22 -15.52 19.55 19.68
C ALA A 22 -14.89 18.92 18.43
N THR A 23 -15.14 17.63 18.19
CA THR A 23 -14.70 16.92 16.98
C THR A 23 -15.27 17.56 15.72
N ARG A 24 -16.58 17.86 15.72
CA ARG A 24 -17.21 18.58 14.62
C ARG A 24 -16.53 19.92 14.34
N ALA A 25 -16.33 20.73 15.38
CA ALA A 25 -15.71 22.05 15.23
C ALA A 25 -14.26 21.98 14.72
N ALA A 26 -13.49 20.97 15.17
CA ALA A 26 -12.13 20.75 14.69
C ALA A 26 -12.12 20.41 13.19
N ILE A 27 -12.96 19.46 12.75
CA ILE A 27 -13.07 19.07 11.34
C ILE A 27 -13.54 20.26 10.47
N GLU A 28 -14.56 20.99 10.91
CA GLU A 28 -15.06 22.17 10.18
C GLU A 28 -13.98 23.26 10.08
N ALA A 29 -13.15 23.46 11.10
CA ALA A 29 -12.04 24.41 11.08
C ALA A 29 -10.95 24.01 10.10
N THR A 30 -10.55 22.73 10.07
CA THR A 30 -9.59 22.21 9.08
C THR A 30 -10.10 22.40 7.67
N LEU A 31 -11.38 22.06 7.42
CA LEU A 31 -12.01 22.26 6.12
C LEU A 31 -12.04 23.73 5.68
N ALA A 32 -12.25 24.66 6.61
CA ALA A 32 -12.28 26.10 6.32
C ALA A 32 -10.91 26.65 5.92
N ALA A 33 -9.82 26.13 6.49
CA ALA A 33 -8.48 26.65 6.29
C ALA A 33 -8.04 26.60 4.82
N ALA A 34 -8.39 25.53 4.09
CA ALA A 34 -8.04 25.34 2.69
C ALA A 34 -8.82 26.26 1.72
N GLU A 35 -10.00 26.77 2.09
CA GLU A 35 -10.72 27.74 1.26
C GLU A 35 -10.03 29.12 1.27
N SER A 36 -9.38 29.47 2.39
CA SER A 36 -8.76 30.78 2.60
C SER A 36 -7.42 30.98 1.88
N SER A 37 -6.78 29.89 1.44
CA SER A 37 -5.47 29.90 0.77
C SER A 37 -5.54 30.18 -0.75
N GLY A 38 -6.71 30.55 -1.29
CA GLY A 38 -6.85 31.02 -2.66
C GLY A 38 -7.10 29.93 -3.71
N ALA A 39 -7.66 28.79 -3.29
CA ALA A 39 -8.34 27.88 -4.22
C ALA A 39 -9.48 28.65 -4.92
N GLY A 40 -9.34 28.89 -6.23
CA GLY A 40 -10.32 29.62 -7.04
C GLY A 40 -11.71 28.98 -6.99
N PRO A 41 -12.76 29.69 -7.43
CA PRO A 41 -14.13 29.20 -7.35
C PRO A 41 -14.26 27.87 -8.11
N VAL A 42 -14.92 26.92 -7.44
CA VAL A 42 -15.36 25.63 -7.98
C VAL A 42 -15.99 25.85 -9.36
N GLY A 43 -15.33 25.34 -10.41
CA GLY A 43 -15.91 25.27 -11.74
C GLY A 43 -17.18 24.42 -11.70
N ALA A 44 -18.18 24.78 -12.52
CA ALA A 44 -19.44 24.05 -12.61
C ALA A 44 -19.19 22.54 -12.66
N GLY A 45 -19.91 21.78 -11.82
CA GLY A 45 -19.77 20.33 -11.69
C GLY A 45 -19.77 19.66 -13.06
N PRO A 46 -19.03 18.55 -13.22
CA PRO A 46 -18.76 17.98 -14.53
C PRO A 46 -20.08 17.71 -15.26
N GLU A 47 -20.16 18.10 -16.54
CA GLU A 47 -21.16 17.58 -17.47
C GLU A 47 -21.15 16.04 -17.37
N ALA A 48 -22.31 15.38 -17.52
CA ALA A 48 -22.44 13.94 -17.37
C ALA A 48 -21.32 13.17 -18.11
N VAL A 49 -20.29 12.76 -17.37
CA VAL A 49 -19.16 12.01 -17.89
C VAL A 49 -19.62 10.57 -18.02
N GLU A 50 -19.42 9.98 -19.20
CA GLU A 50 -19.66 8.55 -19.40
C GLU A 50 -18.86 7.74 -18.36
N VAL A 51 -19.55 6.89 -17.59
CA VAL A 51 -18.91 6.06 -16.56
C VAL A 51 -17.92 5.12 -17.25
N ARG A 52 -16.62 5.42 -17.08
CA ARG A 52 -15.55 4.60 -17.63
C ARG A 52 -15.47 3.29 -16.85
N ARG A 53 -15.46 2.19 -17.57
CA ARG A 53 -15.26 0.86 -16.99
C ARG A 53 -13.77 0.61 -16.77
N CYS A 54 -13.48 -0.13 -15.71
CA CYS A 54 -12.14 -0.60 -15.41
C CYS A 54 -11.59 -1.45 -16.57
N ALA A 55 -10.27 -1.40 -16.76
CA ALA A 55 -9.63 -2.28 -17.72
C ALA A 55 -9.87 -3.74 -17.31
N GLU A 56 -10.42 -4.53 -18.23
CA GLU A 56 -10.65 -5.95 -17.97
C GLU A 56 -9.31 -6.66 -17.84
N TRP A 57 -9.18 -7.47 -16.79
CA TRP A 57 -8.07 -8.41 -16.67
C TRP A 57 -8.13 -9.33 -17.89
N THR A 58 -7.12 -9.29 -18.75
CA THR A 58 -7.18 -9.94 -20.07
C THR A 58 -6.96 -11.45 -20.03
N GLY A 59 -6.75 -12.02 -18.84
CA GLY A 59 -6.70 -13.47 -18.63
C GLY A 59 -8.10 -14.07 -18.37
N ASP A 60 -8.27 -15.35 -18.69
CA ASP A 60 -9.32 -16.16 -18.09
C ASP A 60 -9.22 -16.13 -16.56
N ARG A 61 -10.25 -16.65 -15.87
CA ARG A 61 -10.20 -16.86 -14.40
C ARG A 61 -8.87 -17.48 -13.99
N GLY A 62 -8.25 -16.91 -12.97
CA GLY A 62 -6.87 -17.24 -12.59
C GLY A 62 -6.70 -17.48 -11.11
N TRP A 63 -5.47 -17.83 -10.74
CA TRP A 63 -5.06 -17.90 -9.35
C TRP A 63 -3.65 -17.33 -9.19
N GLY A 64 -3.33 -16.94 -7.97
CA GLY A 64 -2.05 -16.36 -7.65
C GLY A 64 -1.68 -16.51 -6.19
N VAL A 65 -0.48 -16.05 -5.86
CA VAL A 65 0.04 -16.05 -4.49
C VAL A 65 0.09 -14.61 -4.00
N PHE A 66 -0.43 -14.40 -2.79
CA PHE A 66 -0.16 -13.18 -2.02
C PHE A 66 1.00 -13.45 -1.07
N VAL A 67 1.99 -12.57 -1.05
CA VAL A 67 3.09 -12.63 -0.09
C VAL A 67 3.54 -11.24 0.30
N ALA A 68 3.82 -11.01 1.58
CA ALA A 68 4.56 -9.83 1.97
C ALA A 68 6.00 -9.98 1.47
N LEU A 69 6.46 -9.09 0.58
CA LEU A 69 7.82 -9.17 0.03
C LEU A 69 8.90 -9.24 1.12
N SER A 70 8.71 -8.51 2.23
CA SER A 70 9.61 -8.56 3.40
C SER A 70 9.74 -9.95 4.01
N ALA A 71 8.73 -10.81 3.85
CA ALA A 71 8.70 -12.15 4.41
C ALA A 71 9.45 -13.17 3.54
N LEU A 72 9.55 -12.96 2.22
CA LEU A 72 10.16 -13.93 1.30
C LEU A 72 11.60 -14.29 1.67
N ARG A 73 11.99 -15.52 1.35
CA ARG A 73 13.35 -16.07 1.51
C ARG A 73 13.76 -16.75 0.20
N VAL A 74 15.03 -16.66 -0.14
CA VAL A 74 15.61 -17.32 -1.33
C VAL A 74 16.78 -18.20 -0.87
N SER A 75 16.93 -19.40 -1.46
CA SER A 75 17.95 -20.37 -1.04
C SER A 75 19.34 -20.03 -1.60
N ASP A 76 19.37 -19.52 -2.82
CA ASP A 76 20.58 -19.38 -3.63
C ASP A 76 21.09 -17.94 -3.73
N SER A 77 20.28 -16.96 -3.33
CA SER A 77 20.68 -15.59 -3.02
C SER A 77 20.58 -15.35 -1.52
N ALA A 78 21.60 -14.75 -0.89
CA ALA A 78 21.35 -14.22 0.45
C ALA A 78 20.54 -12.95 0.25
N ASP A 79 19.31 -12.99 0.74
CA ASP A 79 18.56 -11.77 0.99
C ASP A 79 19.34 -10.87 1.95
N HIS A 80 19.20 -9.54 1.82
CA HIS A 80 19.79 -8.56 2.73
C HIS A 80 19.05 -8.54 4.08
N GLY A 81 18.45 -9.66 4.47
CA GLY A 81 17.57 -9.83 5.62
C GLY A 81 16.07 -9.75 5.33
N LEU A 82 15.67 -9.50 4.07
CA LEU A 82 14.30 -9.50 3.57
C LEU A 82 14.24 -9.86 2.08
N GLY A 83 13.11 -10.37 1.59
CA GLY A 83 12.93 -10.62 0.16
C GLY A 83 13.04 -9.34 -0.66
N ASP A 84 13.73 -9.41 -1.80
CA ASP A 84 13.92 -8.30 -2.75
C ASP A 84 13.17 -8.55 -4.07
N LEU A 85 13.23 -7.61 -5.00
CA LEU A 85 12.55 -7.71 -6.28
C LEU A 85 13.01 -8.90 -7.14
N SER A 86 14.23 -9.41 -6.95
CA SER A 86 14.68 -10.65 -7.62
C SER A 86 13.98 -11.87 -7.00
N ALA A 87 13.79 -11.90 -5.67
CA ALA A 87 12.98 -12.93 -5.00
C ALA A 87 11.51 -12.90 -5.44
N LEU A 88 10.95 -11.71 -5.62
CA LEU A 88 9.60 -11.55 -6.17
C LEU A 88 9.51 -12.10 -7.60
N GLU A 89 10.51 -11.79 -8.43
CA GLU A 89 10.60 -12.28 -9.80
C GLU A 89 10.65 -13.81 -9.86
N GLU A 90 11.47 -14.44 -9.02
CA GLU A 90 11.58 -15.90 -8.90
C GLU A 90 10.25 -16.54 -8.48
N LEU A 91 9.54 -15.96 -7.51
CA LEU A 91 8.20 -16.42 -7.13
C LEU A 91 7.24 -16.35 -8.33
N GLY A 92 7.29 -15.29 -9.12
CA GLY A 92 6.47 -15.15 -10.32
C GLY A 92 6.72 -16.25 -11.35
N VAL A 93 7.98 -16.60 -11.58
CA VAL A 93 8.35 -17.73 -12.46
C VAL A 93 7.75 -19.04 -11.94
N ILE A 94 7.91 -19.33 -10.64
CA ILE A 94 7.35 -20.54 -10.02
C ILE A 94 5.81 -20.58 -10.16
N VAL A 95 5.15 -19.44 -9.91
CA VAL A 95 3.68 -19.33 -10.05
C VAL A 95 3.25 -19.58 -11.50
N ALA A 96 3.97 -19.02 -12.48
CA ALA A 96 3.71 -19.24 -13.90
C ALA A 96 3.86 -20.71 -14.31
N GLU A 97 4.92 -21.37 -13.86
CA GLU A 97 5.18 -22.80 -14.14
C GLU A 97 4.09 -23.71 -13.56
N LEU A 98 3.47 -23.31 -12.46
CA LEU A 98 2.34 -24.00 -11.83
C LEU A 98 0.97 -23.62 -12.46
N GLY A 99 0.96 -22.73 -13.46
CA GLY A 99 -0.24 -22.28 -14.16
C GLY A 99 -1.04 -21.18 -13.43
N GLY A 100 -0.43 -20.54 -12.44
CA GLY A 100 -0.95 -19.30 -11.87
C GLY A 100 -0.56 -18.10 -12.74
N ASN A 101 -1.26 -16.99 -12.56
CA ASN A 101 -1.10 -15.80 -13.42
C ASN A 101 -1.04 -14.49 -12.64
N VAL A 102 -0.91 -14.53 -11.32
CA VAL A 102 -0.81 -13.33 -10.49
C VAL A 102 0.15 -13.57 -9.32
N VAL A 103 0.99 -12.57 -9.04
CA VAL A 103 1.69 -12.45 -7.76
C VAL A 103 1.36 -11.11 -7.14
N SER A 104 0.95 -11.12 -5.87
CA SER A 104 0.58 -9.93 -5.12
C SER A 104 1.48 -9.71 -3.92
N THR A 105 1.79 -8.45 -3.62
CA THR A 105 2.52 -8.05 -2.42
C THR A 105 1.88 -6.85 -1.75
N LEU A 106 2.25 -6.66 -0.48
CA LEU A 106 2.02 -5.45 0.28
C LEU A 106 2.67 -4.22 -0.39
N PRO A 107 2.26 -3.00 0.01
CA PRO A 107 2.78 -1.76 -0.55
C PRO A 107 4.31 -1.69 -0.57
N LEU A 108 4.86 -1.23 -1.69
CA LEU A 108 6.31 -1.06 -1.91
C LEU A 108 6.76 0.41 -1.76
N CYS A 109 5.83 1.28 -1.34
CA CYS A 109 6.05 2.71 -1.10
C CYS A 109 7.20 2.96 -0.12
N ALA A 110 7.94 4.05 -0.31
CA ALA A 110 9.03 4.41 0.59
C ALA A 110 8.51 4.69 2.01
N THR A 111 9.09 4.03 3.01
CA THR A 111 8.80 4.24 4.44
C THR A 111 10.06 4.74 5.16
N ARG A 112 9.96 5.03 6.46
CA ARG A 112 11.17 5.22 7.27
C ARG A 112 11.95 3.90 7.34
N PRO A 113 13.28 3.92 7.49
CA PRO A 113 14.09 2.69 7.58
C PRO A 113 13.65 1.77 8.73
N ASP A 114 13.26 2.35 9.86
CA ASP A 114 12.79 1.65 11.06
C ASP A 114 11.28 1.36 11.06
N GLU A 115 10.54 1.82 10.04
CA GLU A 115 9.12 1.52 9.89
C GLU A 115 8.94 0.16 9.23
N ALA A 116 8.24 -0.71 9.94
CA ALA A 116 7.88 -2.05 9.47
C ALA A 116 6.53 -2.07 8.76
N SER A 117 5.62 -1.15 9.11
CA SER A 117 4.31 -1.03 8.47
C SER A 117 4.43 -0.48 7.04
N PRO A 118 4.03 -1.23 6.01
CA PRO A 118 3.99 -0.70 4.65
C PRO A 118 2.85 0.32 4.45
N TYR A 119 1.93 0.42 5.43
CA TYR A 119 0.79 1.35 5.41
C TYR A 119 1.07 2.70 6.05
N SER A 120 2.28 2.92 6.58
CA SER A 120 2.74 4.21 7.09
C SER A 120 3.82 4.86 6.19
N PRO A 121 3.59 5.00 4.87
CA PRO A 121 4.63 5.48 3.97
C PRO A 121 5.00 6.95 4.24
N LEU A 122 6.25 7.27 3.92
CA LEU A 122 6.71 8.66 3.75
C LEU A 122 6.18 9.26 2.46
N THR A 123 5.83 8.45 1.47
CA THR A 123 5.24 8.91 0.22
C THR A 123 4.59 7.76 -0.53
N ARG A 124 3.49 8.04 -1.23
CA ARG A 124 2.85 7.07 -2.15
C ARG A 124 3.33 7.20 -3.61
N ARG A 125 4.27 8.12 -3.86
CA ARG A 125 4.78 8.45 -5.21
C ARG A 125 6.15 7.85 -5.51
N TRP A 126 6.90 7.45 -4.48
CA TRP A 126 8.25 6.89 -4.59
C TRP A 126 8.33 5.55 -3.86
N PHE A 127 9.27 4.71 -4.29
CA PHE A 127 9.42 3.34 -3.80
C PHE A 127 10.56 3.21 -2.80
N ASP A 128 10.46 2.25 -1.90
CA ASP A 128 11.52 1.96 -0.94
C ASP A 128 12.67 1.19 -1.60
N GLU A 129 13.88 1.73 -1.50
CA GLU A 129 15.08 1.12 -2.07
C GLU A 129 15.47 -0.18 -1.37
N ARG A 130 14.92 -0.49 -0.19
CA ARG A 130 15.21 -1.75 0.50
C ARG A 130 14.82 -2.97 -0.34
N TRP A 131 13.88 -2.83 -1.27
CA TRP A 131 13.44 -3.90 -2.16
C TRP A 131 14.41 -4.18 -3.32
N VAL A 132 15.46 -3.37 -3.48
CA VAL A 132 16.43 -3.54 -4.57
C VAL A 132 17.36 -4.71 -4.29
N ASP A 133 17.62 -5.53 -5.31
CA ASP A 133 18.75 -6.46 -5.34
C ASP A 133 20.01 -5.69 -5.84
N PRO A 134 21.01 -5.42 -4.99
CA PRO A 134 22.25 -4.77 -5.43
C PRO A 134 23.04 -5.59 -6.44
N ALA A 135 22.93 -6.93 -6.42
CA ALA A 135 23.58 -7.78 -7.43
C ALA A 135 22.93 -7.58 -8.80
N TRP A 136 21.61 -7.37 -8.83
CA TRP A 136 20.92 -6.95 -10.04
C TRP A 136 21.44 -5.62 -10.56
N VAL A 137 21.57 -4.60 -9.69
CA VAL A 137 22.09 -3.28 -10.08
C VAL A 137 23.50 -3.37 -10.67
N ALA A 138 24.37 -4.16 -10.04
CA ALA A 138 25.72 -4.40 -10.53
C ALA A 138 25.71 -5.01 -11.94
N ARG A 139 24.89 -6.04 -12.17
CA ARG A 139 24.72 -6.64 -13.51
C ARG A 139 24.19 -5.62 -14.52
N ARG A 140 23.17 -4.84 -14.15
CA ARG A 140 22.53 -3.83 -15.01
C ARG A 140 23.48 -2.73 -15.46
N LEU A 141 24.46 -2.39 -14.63
CA LEU A 141 25.49 -1.38 -14.91
C LEU A 141 26.79 -1.98 -15.50
N GLY A 142 26.88 -3.32 -15.65
CA GLY A 142 28.10 -3.98 -16.10
C GLY A 142 29.27 -3.88 -15.12
N LEU A 143 28.98 -3.81 -13.81
CA LEU A 143 29.95 -3.73 -12.73
C LEU A 143 30.30 -5.13 -12.19
N PRO A 144 31.44 -5.28 -11.48
CA PRO A 144 31.77 -6.52 -10.79
C PRO A 144 30.66 -6.97 -9.84
N ALA A 145 30.51 -8.28 -9.66
CA ALA A 145 29.58 -8.83 -8.70
C ALA A 145 29.86 -8.26 -7.30
N VAL A 146 28.80 -7.86 -6.60
CA VAL A 146 28.90 -7.34 -5.25
C VAL A 146 28.59 -8.49 -4.30
N GLU A 147 29.57 -8.84 -3.46
CA GLU A 147 29.34 -9.80 -2.38
C GLU A 147 28.54 -9.11 -1.29
N THR A 148 27.25 -9.44 -1.17
CA THR A 148 26.37 -8.83 -0.18
C THR A 148 25.61 -9.89 0.59
N ARG A 149 26.26 -10.61 1.50
CA ARG A 149 25.60 -11.77 2.13
C ARG A 149 25.86 -11.87 3.63
N ARG A 150 24.88 -11.40 4.41
CA ARG A 150 24.58 -11.96 5.73
C ARG A 150 23.09 -12.32 5.75
N PRO A 151 22.71 -13.60 5.64
CA PRO A 151 21.32 -13.98 5.82
C PRO A 151 20.86 -13.52 7.21
N ALA A 152 19.67 -12.95 7.31
CA ALA A 152 19.12 -12.64 8.62
C ALA A 152 18.87 -13.95 9.38
N GLU A 153 19.49 -14.09 10.55
CA GLU A 153 19.24 -15.20 11.46
C GLU A 153 17.87 -15.02 12.10
N GLY A 154 17.01 -16.03 12.00
CA GLY A 154 15.73 -16.11 12.70
C GLY A 154 14.49 -15.81 11.86
N ASP A 155 13.39 -15.67 12.57
CA ASP A 155 12.03 -15.65 12.01
C ASP A 155 11.46 -14.26 11.78
N LEU A 156 12.19 -13.21 12.16
CA LEU A 156 11.74 -11.83 12.06
C LEU A 156 12.64 -11.04 11.12
N ALA A 157 12.03 -10.30 10.19
CA ALA A 157 12.67 -9.29 9.37
C ALA A 157 13.10 -8.11 10.26
N ASP A 158 14.29 -7.60 9.97
CA ASP A 158 14.82 -6.36 10.52
C ASP A 158 14.93 -5.36 9.36
N THR A 159 13.93 -4.47 9.29
CA THR A 159 13.79 -3.52 8.18
C THR A 159 14.90 -2.49 8.15
N LEU A 160 15.37 -2.04 9.32
CA LEU A 160 16.46 -1.08 9.42
C LEU A 160 17.78 -1.71 9.01
N HIS A 161 18.02 -2.95 9.45
CA HIS A 161 19.21 -3.70 9.06
C HIS A 161 19.23 -3.90 7.55
N ALA A 162 18.13 -4.39 6.97
CA ALA A 162 18.05 -4.63 5.54
C ALA A 162 18.21 -3.36 4.71
N TRP A 163 17.52 -2.28 5.07
CA TRP A 163 17.69 -0.98 4.43
C TRP A 163 19.16 -0.51 4.47
N SER A 164 19.83 -0.69 5.61
CA SER A 164 21.25 -0.31 5.76
C SER A 164 22.16 -1.17 4.87
N GLN A 165 21.96 -2.49 4.85
CA GLN A 165 22.75 -3.41 4.03
C GLN A 165 22.58 -3.14 2.53
N THR A 166 21.36 -2.92 2.06
CA THR A 166 21.09 -2.57 0.66
C THR A 166 21.81 -1.29 0.28
N ARG A 167 21.80 -0.26 1.13
CA ARG A 167 22.46 1.01 0.85
C ARG A 167 23.99 0.94 0.90
N GLU A 168 24.54 0.20 1.86
CA GLU A 168 25.98 -0.08 1.92
C GLU A 168 26.47 -0.74 0.63
N ALA A 169 25.68 -1.68 0.08
CA ALA A 169 25.97 -2.33 -1.18
C ALA A 169 25.85 -1.40 -2.40
N LEU A 170 24.84 -0.52 -2.43
CA LEU A 170 24.60 0.42 -3.54
C LEU A 170 25.61 1.58 -3.59
N ALA A 171 26.11 2.03 -2.43
CA ALA A 171 26.99 3.20 -2.31
C ALA A 171 28.21 3.20 -3.25
N PRO A 172 29.05 2.14 -3.31
CA PRO A 172 30.20 2.12 -4.22
C PRO A 172 29.79 2.15 -5.70
N MET A 173 28.63 1.59 -6.05
CA MET A 173 28.13 1.59 -7.43
C MET A 173 27.66 2.97 -7.86
N ALA A 174 27.03 3.71 -6.96
CA ALA A 174 26.49 5.04 -7.25
C ALA A 174 27.55 6.02 -7.73
N ALA A 175 28.78 5.91 -7.24
CA ALA A 175 29.90 6.78 -7.62
C ALA A 175 30.51 6.46 -8.99
N THR A 176 30.09 5.37 -9.65
CA THR A 176 30.66 4.93 -10.93
C THR A 176 30.16 5.80 -12.10
N PRO A 177 30.96 6.00 -13.16
CA PRO A 177 30.51 6.72 -14.37
C PRO A 177 29.26 6.11 -15.01
N GLN A 178 29.09 4.80 -14.93
CA GLN A 178 27.93 4.07 -15.44
C GLN A 178 26.66 4.45 -14.69
N ALA A 179 26.71 4.47 -13.36
CA ALA A 179 25.60 4.91 -12.53
C ALA A 179 25.26 6.38 -12.78
N GLN A 180 26.27 7.25 -12.87
CA GLN A 180 26.09 8.68 -13.15
C GLN A 180 25.42 8.92 -14.51
N ALA A 181 25.87 8.23 -15.55
CA ALA A 181 25.24 8.31 -16.87
C ALA A 181 23.78 7.81 -16.85
N ALA A 182 23.50 6.72 -16.13
CA ALA A 182 22.15 6.17 -16.02
C ALA A 182 21.18 7.14 -15.32
N ILE A 183 21.60 7.78 -14.22
CA ILE A 183 20.75 8.75 -13.53
C ILE A 183 20.59 10.05 -14.32
N ASP A 184 21.62 10.50 -15.05
CA ASP A 184 21.54 11.72 -15.88
C ASP A 184 20.56 11.55 -17.05
N GLU A 185 20.42 10.33 -17.60
CA GLU A 185 19.40 9.99 -18.61
C GLU A 185 17.99 9.86 -18.00
N TRP A 186 17.89 9.26 -16.82
CA TRP A 186 16.63 8.92 -16.19
C TRP A 186 15.93 10.11 -15.53
N MET A 187 16.69 10.98 -14.85
CA MET A 187 16.17 12.06 -14.01
C MET A 187 15.26 13.06 -14.75
N PRO A 188 15.53 13.50 -16.00
CA PRO A 188 14.65 14.40 -16.73
C PRO A 188 13.24 13.84 -17.00
N LEU A 189 13.08 12.52 -16.98
CA LEU A 189 11.80 11.83 -17.20
C LEU A 189 10.99 11.67 -15.89
N HIS A 190 11.61 11.90 -14.73
CA HIS A 190 11.06 11.63 -13.40
C HIS A 190 10.99 12.92 -12.58
N ARG A 191 10.05 13.80 -12.97
CA ARG A 191 9.84 15.09 -12.29
C ARG A 191 9.59 14.91 -10.79
N GLY A 192 10.23 15.74 -9.98
CA GLY A 192 10.11 15.72 -8.52
C GLY A 192 11.11 14.80 -7.80
N VAL A 193 11.84 13.93 -8.51
CA VAL A 193 12.80 13.02 -7.84
C VAL A 193 13.90 13.77 -7.09
N GLU A 194 14.34 14.93 -7.60
CA GLU A 194 15.34 15.73 -6.92
C GLU A 194 14.84 16.30 -5.58
N VAL A 195 13.56 16.66 -5.50
CA VAL A 195 12.95 17.18 -4.26
C VAL A 195 12.89 16.05 -3.23
N TRP A 196 12.44 14.86 -3.65
CA TRP A 196 12.47 13.65 -2.84
C TRP A 196 13.89 13.30 -2.38
N ALA A 197 14.87 13.36 -3.29
CA ALA A 197 16.26 13.05 -3.00
C ALA A 197 16.85 14.01 -1.95
N ARG A 198 16.59 15.32 -2.07
CA ARG A 198 17.00 16.30 -1.05
C ARG A 198 16.31 16.05 0.28
N PHE A 199 15.01 15.81 0.28
CA PHE A 199 14.26 15.51 1.50
C PHE A 199 14.85 14.33 2.24
N LYS A 200 15.11 13.23 1.52
CA LYS A 200 15.61 12.01 2.12
C LYS A 200 17.05 12.13 2.61
N ALA A 201 17.91 12.82 1.85
CA ALA A 201 19.27 13.12 2.28
C ALA A 201 19.27 13.97 3.56
N ALA A 202 18.43 15.01 3.61
CA ALA A 202 18.27 15.85 4.81
C ALA A 202 17.69 15.06 5.99
N ALA A 203 16.69 14.21 5.78
CA ALA A 203 16.08 13.39 6.82
C ALA A 203 17.07 12.47 7.51
N ARG A 204 18.02 11.91 6.76
CA ARG A 204 19.09 11.05 7.31
C ARG A 204 20.03 11.80 8.24
N LEU A 205 20.24 13.10 8.02
CA LEU A 205 21.16 13.93 8.81
C LEU A 205 20.46 14.69 9.94
N HIS A 206 19.26 15.21 9.68
CA HIS A 206 18.52 16.12 10.57
C HIS A 206 17.30 15.46 11.24
N GLY A 207 17.06 14.18 10.99
CA GLY A 207 15.94 13.41 11.55
C GLY A 207 14.78 13.23 10.56
N TRP A 208 14.03 12.14 10.73
CA TRP A 208 12.95 11.76 9.80
C TRP A 208 11.63 12.53 9.98
N ASP A 209 11.53 13.38 11.00
CA ASP A 209 10.39 14.27 11.17
C ASP A 209 10.74 15.68 10.68
N PRO A 210 10.28 16.08 9.49
CA PRO A 210 10.62 17.39 8.95
C PRO A 210 10.00 18.55 9.72
N ARG A 211 9.02 18.29 10.60
CA ARG A 211 8.42 19.31 11.48
C ARG A 211 9.40 19.78 12.57
N GLU A 212 10.44 18.99 12.84
CA GLU A 212 11.49 19.29 13.80
C GLU A 212 12.72 19.94 13.15
N TRP A 213 12.74 20.07 11.81
CA TRP A 213 13.89 20.64 11.10
C TRP A 213 14.06 22.14 11.39
N PRO A 214 15.31 22.62 11.50
CA PRO A 214 15.59 24.05 11.47
C PRO A 214 15.09 24.70 10.16
N GLU A 215 14.64 25.96 10.24
CA GLU A 215 14.13 26.71 9.07
C GLU A 215 15.11 26.74 7.89
N VAL A 216 16.42 26.81 8.17
CA VAL A 216 17.47 26.75 7.14
C VAL A 216 17.49 25.41 6.40
N VAL A 217 17.21 24.30 7.09
CA VAL A 217 17.14 22.96 6.48
C VAL A 217 15.91 22.87 5.58
N ASP A 218 14.73 23.25 6.10
CA ASP A 218 13.50 23.25 5.32
C ASP A 218 13.61 24.10 4.04
N GLY A 219 14.08 25.34 4.17
CA GLY A 219 14.24 26.27 3.05
C GLY A 219 15.17 25.73 1.96
N VAL A 220 16.36 25.23 2.34
CA VAL A 220 17.33 24.68 1.37
C VAL A 220 16.76 23.47 0.63
N VAL A 221 16.07 22.57 1.33
CA VAL A 221 15.50 21.35 0.73
C VAL A 221 14.38 21.71 -0.25
N ARG A 222 13.46 22.61 0.12
CA ARG A 222 12.33 23.04 -0.73
C ARG A 222 12.79 23.79 -1.97
N GLU A 223 13.63 24.79 -1.78
CA GLU A 223 14.02 25.72 -2.85
C GLU A 223 15.10 25.14 -3.78
N GLY A 224 15.73 24.03 -3.39
CA GLY A 224 16.86 23.47 -4.12
C GLY A 224 18.12 24.32 -3.98
N GLY A 225 18.32 24.91 -2.79
CA GLY A 225 19.51 25.70 -2.46
C GLY A 225 20.79 24.86 -2.35
N ASP A 226 21.90 25.50 -2.03
CA ASP A 226 23.18 24.83 -1.79
C ASP A 226 23.10 23.92 -0.56
N VAL A 227 23.06 22.60 -0.80
CA VAL A 227 22.92 21.58 0.24
C VAL A 227 24.12 21.52 1.19
N THR A 228 25.27 22.09 0.81
CA THR A 228 26.43 22.18 1.72
C THR A 228 26.16 23.10 2.91
N ALA A 229 25.24 24.06 2.78
CA ALA A 229 24.81 24.93 3.88
C ALA A 229 24.11 24.18 5.02
N ILE A 230 23.61 22.96 4.75
CA ILE A 230 22.92 22.11 5.71
C ILE A 230 23.73 20.84 6.06
N GLY A 231 25.02 20.82 5.72
CA GLY A 231 25.94 19.74 6.05
C GLY A 231 25.82 18.49 5.17
N LEU A 232 25.17 18.60 4.02
CA LEU A 232 25.12 17.54 2.99
C LEU A 232 26.11 17.83 1.86
N GLU A 233 26.56 16.81 1.18
CA GLU A 233 27.30 16.95 -0.08
C GLU A 233 26.36 16.76 -1.29
N PRO A 234 26.64 17.38 -2.46
CA PRO A 234 25.87 17.11 -3.68
C PRO A 234 25.80 15.62 -4.05
N ALA A 235 26.83 14.86 -3.67
CA ALA A 235 26.88 13.40 -3.85
C ALA A 235 25.83 12.67 -3.01
N ASP A 236 25.44 13.16 -1.83
CA ASP A 236 24.40 12.55 -1.00
C ASP A 236 23.05 12.62 -1.70
N VAL A 237 22.70 13.78 -2.27
CA VAL A 237 21.47 13.96 -3.06
C VAL A 237 21.50 13.07 -4.31
N ARG A 238 22.62 13.04 -5.02
CA ARG A 238 22.77 12.16 -6.21
C ARG A 238 22.68 10.68 -5.85
N PHE A 239 23.11 10.29 -4.65
CA PHE A 239 22.93 8.92 -4.17
C PHE A 239 21.45 8.58 -3.97
N GLU A 240 20.64 9.48 -3.41
CA GLU A 240 19.20 9.23 -3.27
C GLU A 240 18.47 9.14 -4.62
N VAL A 241 18.90 9.93 -5.62
CA VAL A 241 18.43 9.79 -7.02
C VAL A 241 18.80 8.41 -7.58
N PHE A 242 20.04 7.97 -7.36
CA PHE A 242 20.48 6.63 -7.79
C PHE A 242 19.68 5.50 -7.15
N CYS A 243 19.36 5.61 -5.86
CA CYS A 243 18.49 4.63 -5.19
C CYS A 243 17.10 4.56 -5.83
N GLN A 244 16.50 5.69 -6.23
CA GLN A 244 15.21 5.68 -6.93
C GLN A 244 15.31 5.12 -8.35
N TRP A 245 16.37 5.47 -9.08
CA TRP A 245 16.65 4.86 -10.38
C TRP A 245 16.76 3.34 -10.25
N ALA A 246 17.49 2.84 -9.26
CA ALA A 246 17.72 1.41 -9.06
C ALA A 246 16.41 0.65 -8.80
N VAL A 247 15.60 1.11 -7.84
CA VAL A 247 14.32 0.44 -7.50
C VAL A 247 13.31 0.50 -8.63
N GLN A 248 13.15 1.65 -9.29
CA GLN A 248 12.18 1.76 -10.39
C GLN A 248 12.63 1.00 -11.63
N SER A 249 13.94 0.96 -11.91
CA SER A 249 14.46 0.19 -13.05
C SER A 249 14.32 -1.30 -12.83
N GLN A 250 14.59 -1.81 -11.62
CA GLN A 250 14.38 -3.23 -11.33
C GLN A 250 12.90 -3.58 -11.33
N LEU A 251 12.05 -2.75 -10.72
CA LEU A 251 10.61 -2.98 -10.68
C LEU A 251 10.00 -2.95 -12.09
N ALA A 252 10.45 -2.06 -12.98
CA ALA A 252 10.06 -2.06 -14.38
C ALA A 252 10.45 -3.36 -15.10
N GLN A 253 11.66 -3.86 -14.88
CA GLN A 253 12.07 -5.14 -15.48
C GLN A 253 11.28 -6.33 -14.92
N VAL A 254 11.00 -6.38 -13.62
CA VAL A 254 10.14 -7.42 -13.03
C VAL A 254 8.75 -7.39 -13.67
N HIS A 255 8.17 -6.19 -13.82
CA HIS A 255 6.90 -6.02 -14.51
C HIS A 255 6.95 -6.50 -15.97
N GLU A 256 7.97 -6.12 -16.73
CA GLU A 256 8.16 -6.53 -18.13
C GLU A 256 8.32 -8.05 -18.26
N HIS A 257 9.14 -8.68 -17.42
CA HIS A 257 9.32 -10.13 -17.44
C HIS A 257 8.02 -10.86 -17.05
N PHE A 258 7.29 -10.36 -16.04
CA PHE A 258 6.00 -10.90 -15.66
C PHE A 258 5.00 -10.87 -16.83
N ASP A 259 4.96 -9.78 -17.59
CA ASP A 259 4.16 -9.69 -18.81
C ASP A 259 4.57 -10.73 -19.86
N GLU A 260 5.88 -10.98 -20.03
CA GLU A 260 6.40 -11.98 -20.97
C GLU A 260 5.99 -13.42 -20.61
N ILE A 261 5.92 -13.75 -19.32
CA ILE A 261 5.53 -15.08 -18.82
C ILE A 261 4.04 -15.20 -18.49
N GLY A 262 3.25 -14.14 -18.73
CA GLY A 262 1.79 -14.14 -18.50
C GLY A 262 1.36 -14.02 -17.04
N VAL A 263 2.22 -13.49 -16.18
CA VAL A 263 1.92 -13.17 -14.77
C VAL A 263 1.62 -11.68 -14.63
N GLY A 264 0.58 -11.33 -13.88
CA GLY A 264 0.31 -9.95 -13.49
C GLY A 264 0.94 -9.63 -12.15
N LEU A 265 1.77 -8.59 -12.09
CA LEU A 265 2.13 -8.00 -10.81
C LEU A 265 0.92 -7.26 -10.24
N TYR A 266 0.52 -7.63 -9.03
CA TYR A 266 -0.60 -7.05 -8.29
C TYR A 266 -0.09 -6.25 -7.09
N LEU A 267 0.01 -4.93 -7.29
CA LEU A 267 0.47 -3.98 -6.26
C LEU A 267 -0.68 -3.48 -5.39
N ASP A 268 -0.31 -2.83 -4.29
CA ASP A 268 -1.20 -2.31 -3.27
C ASP A 268 -0.90 -0.84 -2.94
N LEU A 269 -1.93 0.01 -2.98
CA LEU A 269 -1.84 1.44 -2.71
C LEU A 269 -2.45 1.76 -1.35
N PRO A 270 -1.66 2.19 -0.34
CA PRO A 270 -2.14 2.58 0.97
C PRO A 270 -3.15 3.73 0.94
N VAL A 271 -4.10 3.72 1.88
CA VAL A 271 -5.14 4.76 2.01
C VAL A 271 -4.59 6.17 2.27
N GLY A 272 -3.43 6.28 2.95
CA GLY A 272 -2.84 7.56 3.36
C GLY A 272 -1.33 7.52 3.53
N VAL A 273 -0.79 8.57 4.15
CA VAL A 273 0.64 8.76 4.42
C VAL A 273 0.85 9.12 5.88
N SER A 274 2.04 8.82 6.41
CA SER A 274 2.41 9.21 7.78
C SER A 274 2.36 10.73 8.01
N ALA A 275 2.19 11.16 9.27
CA ALA A 275 2.19 12.58 9.63
C ALA A 275 3.52 13.31 9.31
N ALA A 276 4.65 12.60 9.37
CA ALA A 276 5.98 13.09 9.04
C ALA A 276 6.38 12.80 7.56
N SER A 277 5.40 12.54 6.70
CA SER A 277 5.64 12.14 5.31
C SER A 277 6.24 13.26 4.47
N PHE A 278 7.01 12.86 3.45
CA PHE A 278 7.44 13.73 2.37
C PHE A 278 6.24 14.36 1.65
N ASP A 279 5.16 13.61 1.44
CA ASP A 279 3.99 14.12 0.73
C ASP A 279 3.32 15.27 1.50
N VAL A 280 3.13 15.13 2.82
CA VAL A 280 2.60 16.20 3.68
C VAL A 280 3.59 17.35 3.80
N TRP A 281 4.89 17.06 3.88
CA TRP A 281 5.90 18.11 3.90
C TRP A 281 5.90 18.92 2.61
N GLU A 282 5.91 18.28 1.44
CA GLU A 282 6.02 18.96 0.15
C GLU A 282 4.80 19.86 -0.12
N HIS A 283 3.60 19.35 0.18
CA HIS A 283 2.32 20.02 -0.11
C HIS A 283 1.37 19.97 1.08
N ALA A 284 1.74 20.59 2.20
CA ALA A 284 0.94 20.58 3.43
C ALA A 284 -0.50 21.04 3.22
N GLU A 285 -0.71 21.99 2.29
CA GLU A 285 -2.01 22.53 1.91
C GLU A 285 -2.93 21.52 1.19
N TRP A 286 -2.41 20.38 0.75
CA TRP A 286 -3.19 19.30 0.14
C TRP A 286 -3.72 18.29 1.16
N PHE A 287 -3.32 18.39 2.43
CA PHE A 287 -3.65 17.44 3.48
C PHE A 287 -4.36 18.10 4.66
N ALA A 288 -5.17 17.32 5.36
CA ALA A 288 -5.68 17.70 6.67
C ALA A 288 -4.62 17.35 7.73
N THR A 289 -3.71 18.29 8.00
CA THR A 289 -2.47 18.05 8.77
C THR A 289 -2.66 17.88 10.27
N ASP A 290 -3.82 18.26 10.79
CA ASP A 290 -4.27 18.15 12.19
C ASP A 290 -5.31 17.04 12.39
N MET A 291 -5.52 16.22 11.35
CA MET A 291 -6.47 15.11 11.33
C MET A 291 -5.74 13.80 11.04
N SER A 292 -6.27 12.72 11.58
CA SER A 292 -5.86 11.37 11.25
C SER A 292 -6.99 10.56 10.63
N ILE A 293 -6.65 9.69 9.69
CA ILE A 293 -7.56 8.66 9.19
C ILE A 293 -7.72 7.59 10.28
N GLY A 294 -8.96 7.15 10.50
CA GLY A 294 -9.28 6.07 11.40
C GLY A 294 -10.45 5.23 10.92
N ALA A 295 -11.02 4.48 11.86
CA ALA A 295 -12.26 3.74 11.67
C ALA A 295 -13.14 3.88 12.93
N PRO A 296 -14.47 3.95 12.78
CA PRO A 296 -15.37 3.94 13.93
C PRO A 296 -15.28 2.61 14.69
N PRO A 297 -15.78 2.56 15.94
CA PRO A 297 -15.90 1.32 16.71
C PRO A 297 -16.54 0.17 15.94
N ASP A 298 -16.02 -1.05 16.12
CA ASP A 298 -16.59 -2.26 15.54
C ASP A 298 -16.52 -3.47 16.51
N ARG A 299 -16.88 -4.66 16.02
CA ARG A 299 -16.91 -5.90 16.82
C ARG A 299 -15.53 -6.36 17.32
N PHE A 300 -14.46 -6.02 16.60
CA PHE A 300 -13.08 -6.37 16.90
C PHE A 300 -12.34 -5.24 17.63
N PHE A 301 -12.70 -3.99 17.34
CA PHE A 301 -12.12 -2.76 17.89
C PHE A 301 -13.21 -1.91 18.54
N PRO A 302 -13.62 -2.21 19.78
CA PRO A 302 -14.72 -1.52 20.46
C PRO A 302 -14.47 -0.03 20.71
N GLU A 303 -13.21 0.40 20.69
CA GLU A 303 -12.78 1.80 20.84
C GLU A 303 -12.61 2.51 19.49
N GLY A 304 -12.79 1.80 18.38
CA GLY A 304 -12.43 2.30 17.05
C GLY A 304 -10.92 2.23 16.82
N GLN A 305 -10.47 2.89 15.76
CA GLN A 305 -9.06 2.89 15.37
C GLN A 305 -8.64 4.31 14.94
N ASN A 306 -7.42 4.67 15.30
CA ASN A 306 -6.71 5.83 14.77
C ASN A 306 -5.43 5.32 14.11
N TRP A 307 -5.27 5.54 12.81
CA TRP A 307 -4.17 4.97 12.04
C TRP A 307 -2.94 5.89 11.97
N GLY A 308 -3.02 7.12 12.48
CA GLY A 308 -1.90 8.08 12.42
C GLY A 308 -1.59 8.59 11.01
N LEU A 309 -2.42 8.28 10.03
CA LEU A 309 -2.26 8.66 8.62
C LEU A 309 -2.96 9.98 8.33
N ARG A 310 -2.39 10.83 7.47
CA ARG A 310 -3.01 12.10 7.07
C ARG A 310 -3.98 11.90 5.90
N PRO A 311 -5.23 12.37 6.01
CA PRO A 311 -6.14 12.39 4.88
C PRO A 311 -5.76 13.49 3.88
N ILE A 312 -6.02 13.24 2.60
CA ILE A 312 -6.07 14.30 1.59
C ILE A 312 -7.20 15.25 1.95
N HIS A 313 -6.98 16.55 1.86
CA HIS A 313 -8.02 17.54 2.08
C HIS A 313 -8.98 17.58 0.88
N PRO A 314 -10.29 17.27 1.03
CA PRO A 314 -11.20 17.09 -0.10
C PRO A 314 -11.38 18.37 -0.94
N ILE A 315 -11.40 19.55 -0.32
CA ILE A 315 -11.50 20.84 -1.04
C ILE A 315 -10.22 21.13 -1.84
N ALA A 316 -9.04 20.90 -1.26
CA ALA A 316 -7.77 21.07 -1.96
C ALA A 316 -7.63 20.05 -3.11
N ALA A 317 -8.13 18.82 -2.94
CA ALA A 317 -8.16 17.82 -3.99
C ALA A 317 -8.93 18.33 -5.22
N VAL A 318 -10.14 18.88 -5.04
CA VAL A 318 -10.90 19.50 -6.14
C VAL A 318 -10.16 20.69 -6.73
N ALA A 319 -9.64 21.59 -5.89
CA ALA A 319 -8.94 22.80 -6.33
C ALA A 319 -7.67 22.53 -7.16
N THR A 320 -7.07 21.36 -6.97
CA THR A 320 -5.85 20.92 -7.66
C THR A 320 -6.13 19.89 -8.76
N ASP A 321 -7.40 19.68 -9.14
CA ASP A 321 -7.81 18.66 -10.11
C ASP A 321 -7.27 17.26 -9.77
N HIS A 322 -7.30 16.95 -8.47
CA HIS A 322 -6.86 15.67 -7.88
C HIS A 322 -5.41 15.30 -8.24
N ALA A 323 -4.54 16.29 -8.43
CA ALA A 323 -3.16 16.11 -8.89
C ALA A 323 -2.37 15.09 -8.05
N TYR A 324 -2.54 15.09 -6.73
CA TYR A 324 -1.86 14.15 -5.85
C TYR A 324 -2.33 12.71 -6.05
N LEU A 325 -3.65 12.46 -6.06
CA LEU A 325 -4.20 11.13 -6.30
C LEU A 325 -3.73 10.59 -7.66
N ARG A 326 -3.77 11.42 -8.70
CA ARG A 326 -3.25 11.07 -10.03
C ARG A 326 -1.77 10.69 -9.95
N ALA A 327 -0.94 11.51 -9.32
CA ALA A 327 0.50 11.23 -9.19
C ALA A 327 0.78 9.90 -8.46
N CYS A 328 0.05 9.58 -7.39
CA CYS A 328 0.15 8.30 -6.70
C CYS A 328 -0.23 7.12 -7.61
N LEU A 329 -1.37 7.21 -8.29
CA LEU A 329 -1.85 6.16 -9.20
C LEU A 329 -0.87 5.94 -10.35
N GLU A 330 -0.41 7.02 -10.99
CA GLU A 330 0.56 6.91 -12.07
C GLU A 330 1.89 6.28 -11.62
N ALA A 331 2.35 6.58 -10.40
CA ALA A 331 3.57 5.98 -9.86
C ALA A 331 3.44 4.45 -9.75
N GLN A 332 2.32 3.96 -9.23
CA GLN A 332 2.09 2.51 -9.06
C GLN A 332 1.77 1.81 -10.39
N MET A 333 0.85 2.37 -11.18
CA MET A 333 0.29 1.74 -12.39
C MET A 333 1.30 1.61 -13.54
N ARG A 334 2.45 2.30 -13.48
CA ARG A 334 3.58 2.08 -14.40
C ARG A 334 4.22 0.70 -14.27
N HIS A 335 4.00 0.03 -13.15
CA HIS A 335 4.76 -1.14 -12.75
C HIS A 335 3.88 -2.36 -12.45
N CYS A 336 2.58 -2.30 -12.72
CA CYS A 336 1.67 -3.39 -12.37
C CYS A 336 0.59 -3.61 -13.43
N ARG A 337 -0.06 -4.77 -13.34
CA ARG A 337 -1.27 -5.06 -14.11
C ARG A 337 -2.53 -5.00 -13.27
N LEU A 338 -2.39 -5.18 -11.96
CA LEU A 338 -3.45 -4.97 -10.99
C LEU A 338 -2.99 -4.00 -9.91
N LEU A 339 -3.88 -3.12 -9.48
CA LEU A 339 -3.65 -2.23 -8.35
C LEU A 339 -4.81 -2.32 -7.35
N ARG A 340 -4.49 -2.70 -6.11
CA ARG A 340 -5.42 -2.67 -4.98
C ARG A 340 -5.47 -1.24 -4.48
N ILE A 341 -6.68 -0.68 -4.39
CA ILE A 341 -6.91 0.52 -3.61
C ILE A 341 -7.33 0.07 -2.22
N ASP A 342 -6.42 0.25 -1.27
CA ASP A 342 -6.68 0.02 0.15
C ASP A 342 -7.82 0.92 0.63
N HIS A 343 -8.76 0.34 1.38
CA HIS A 343 -9.93 1.03 1.91
C HIS A 343 -10.65 1.85 0.83
N VAL A 344 -11.19 1.19 -0.21
CA VAL A 344 -11.76 1.86 -1.41
C VAL A 344 -12.89 2.84 -1.08
N MET A 345 -13.54 2.65 0.07
CA MET A 345 -14.50 3.58 0.66
C MET A 345 -13.92 5.00 0.81
N GLY A 346 -12.60 5.15 0.96
CA GLY A 346 -11.89 6.41 1.06
C GLY A 346 -12.04 7.33 -0.16
N LEU A 347 -12.43 6.80 -1.32
CA LEU A 347 -12.81 7.63 -2.47
C LEU A 347 -14.14 8.38 -2.23
N HIS A 348 -14.98 7.87 -1.33
CA HIS A 348 -16.29 8.44 -0.99
C HIS A 348 -16.28 9.16 0.36
N ARG A 349 -15.69 8.54 1.39
CA ARG A 349 -15.62 9.09 2.74
C ARG A 349 -14.49 8.46 3.54
N LEU A 350 -13.89 9.25 4.42
CA LEU A 350 -12.96 8.75 5.43
C LEU A 350 -13.45 9.14 6.83
N PHE A 351 -13.19 8.29 7.80
CA PHE A 351 -13.41 8.64 9.20
C PHE A 351 -12.21 9.45 9.70
N TRP A 352 -12.44 10.73 10.00
CA TRP A 352 -11.43 11.64 10.49
C TRP A 352 -11.47 11.69 12.01
N VAL A 353 -10.31 11.52 12.62
CA VAL A 353 -10.06 11.66 14.07
C VAL A 353 -9.13 12.87 14.25
N PRO A 354 -9.56 13.95 14.92
CA PRO A 354 -8.67 15.07 15.23
C PRO A 354 -7.50 14.62 16.10
N ASP A 355 -6.30 15.17 15.86
CA ASP A 355 -5.12 14.87 16.70
C ASP A 355 -5.34 15.26 18.17
N SER A 356 -6.24 16.21 18.42
CA SER A 356 -6.65 16.65 19.76
C SER A 356 -7.63 15.71 20.46
N SER A 357 -8.06 14.63 19.81
CA SER A 357 -9.03 13.66 20.31
C SER A 357 -8.33 12.39 20.84
N PRO A 358 -8.02 12.30 22.15
CA PRO A 358 -7.30 11.16 22.71
C PRO A 358 -8.14 9.88 22.76
N ASP A 359 -9.48 10.00 22.76
CA ASP A 359 -10.41 8.88 22.88
C ASP A 359 -10.84 8.29 21.53
N GLY A 360 -10.23 8.75 20.42
CA GLY A 360 -10.59 8.30 19.07
C GLY A 360 -11.95 8.82 18.56
N ASP A 361 -12.54 9.82 19.23
CA ASP A 361 -13.77 10.46 18.77
C ASP A 361 -13.53 11.12 17.40
N GLY A 362 -14.35 10.75 16.42
CA GLY A 362 -14.19 11.10 15.02
C GLY A 362 -15.52 11.13 14.29
N ALA A 363 -15.49 11.63 13.05
CA ALA A 363 -16.66 11.71 12.18
C ALA A 363 -16.30 11.37 10.73
N TYR A 364 -17.28 10.97 9.93
CA TYR A 364 -17.06 10.77 8.51
C TYR A 364 -16.98 12.13 7.79
N VAL A 365 -15.98 12.28 6.92
CA VAL A 365 -15.84 13.39 5.98
C VAL A 365 -16.02 12.85 4.57
N SER A 366 -16.93 13.47 3.82
CA SER A 366 -17.27 13.11 2.46
C SER A 366 -16.27 13.66 1.45
N TYR A 367 -16.05 12.92 0.38
CA TYR A 367 -15.15 13.24 -0.72
C TYR A 367 -15.92 13.32 -2.04
N PRO A 368 -15.38 14.02 -3.06
CA PRO A 368 -15.97 14.09 -4.40
C PRO A 368 -15.78 12.75 -5.14
N ALA A 369 -16.58 11.75 -4.79
CA ALA A 369 -16.41 10.37 -5.22
C ALA A 369 -16.37 10.19 -6.73
N ASP A 370 -17.29 10.83 -7.46
CA ASP A 370 -17.34 10.70 -8.93
C ASP A 370 -16.09 11.26 -9.60
N GLU A 371 -15.57 12.40 -9.13
CA GLU A 371 -14.32 12.98 -9.65
C GLU A 371 -13.12 12.08 -9.34
N GLN A 372 -13.01 11.58 -8.11
CA GLN A 372 -11.94 10.66 -7.74
C GLN A 372 -12.00 9.36 -8.54
N TRP A 373 -13.18 8.78 -8.71
CA TRP A 373 -13.35 7.61 -9.57
C TRP A 373 -12.98 7.89 -11.03
N ASN A 374 -13.29 9.07 -11.56
CA ASN A 374 -12.88 9.46 -12.91
C ASN A 374 -11.35 9.48 -13.03
N VAL A 375 -10.65 10.04 -12.04
CA VAL A 375 -9.18 10.05 -11.98
C VAL A 375 -8.63 8.62 -11.93
N VAL A 376 -9.22 7.76 -11.09
CA VAL A 376 -8.82 6.35 -10.96
C VAL A 376 -9.01 5.61 -12.29
N MET A 377 -10.21 5.67 -12.89
CA MET A 377 -10.53 4.93 -14.13
C MET A 377 -9.78 5.48 -15.34
N GLU A 378 -9.56 6.79 -15.43
CA GLU A 378 -8.75 7.39 -16.49
C GLU A 378 -7.29 6.95 -16.40
N THR A 379 -6.71 7.00 -15.21
CA THR A 379 -5.32 6.62 -15.01
C THR A 379 -5.14 5.12 -15.26
N ALA A 380 -6.05 4.30 -14.74
CA ALA A 380 -6.08 2.86 -14.99
C ALA A 380 -6.19 2.54 -16.48
N GLY A 381 -7.08 3.21 -17.21
CA GLY A 381 -7.23 3.04 -18.66
C GLY A 381 -5.99 3.44 -19.45
N ARG A 382 -5.25 4.47 -19.00
CA ARG A 382 -3.99 4.92 -19.64
C ARG A 382 -2.88 3.87 -19.55
N PHE A 383 -2.82 3.15 -18.43
CA PHE A 383 -1.80 2.12 -18.19
C PHE A 383 -2.27 0.69 -18.45
N GLY A 384 -3.57 0.49 -18.76
CA GLY A 384 -4.13 -0.85 -18.95
C GLY A 384 -4.14 -1.68 -17.66
N VAL A 385 -4.43 -1.05 -16.52
CA VAL A 385 -4.41 -1.67 -15.19
C VAL A 385 -5.81 -1.97 -14.71
N THR A 386 -6.02 -3.19 -14.19
CA THR A 386 -7.24 -3.55 -13.46
C THR A 386 -7.15 -3.04 -12.02
N VAL A 387 -8.10 -2.20 -11.62
CA VAL A 387 -8.22 -1.70 -10.25
C VAL A 387 -9.04 -2.68 -9.43
N VAL A 388 -8.54 -3.08 -8.26
CA VAL A 388 -9.28 -3.89 -7.28
C VAL A 388 -9.56 -2.99 -6.07
N GLY A 389 -10.81 -2.89 -5.67
CA GLY A 389 -11.20 -2.10 -4.50
C GLY A 389 -11.27 -2.98 -3.27
N GLU A 390 -10.47 -2.69 -2.23
CA GLU A 390 -10.70 -3.35 -0.95
C GLU A 390 -11.95 -2.79 -0.28
N ASN A 391 -12.97 -3.66 -0.18
CA ASN A 391 -14.31 -3.36 0.30
C ASN A 391 -14.69 -4.26 1.48
N VAL A 392 -13.85 -4.31 2.52
CA VAL A 392 -14.09 -5.07 3.75
C VAL A 392 -14.61 -4.14 4.84
N GLY A 393 -15.39 -4.72 5.77
CA GLY A 393 -16.00 -3.99 6.87
C GLY A 393 -17.35 -3.37 6.52
N ASN A 394 -17.67 -2.21 7.10
CA ASN A 394 -18.95 -1.54 6.91
C ASN A 394 -18.96 -0.70 5.62
N VAL A 395 -19.15 -1.37 4.48
CA VAL A 395 -19.15 -0.72 3.16
C VAL A 395 -20.53 -0.12 2.87
N PRO A 396 -20.63 1.17 2.49
CA PRO A 396 -21.88 1.79 2.05
C PRO A 396 -22.39 1.28 0.69
N ASP A 397 -23.69 1.35 0.46
CA ASP A 397 -24.30 0.88 -0.79
C ASP A 397 -23.91 1.74 -1.99
N GLU A 398 -23.66 3.05 -1.78
CA GLU A 398 -23.15 3.93 -2.83
C GLU A 398 -21.74 3.53 -3.30
N VAL A 399 -20.91 2.96 -2.42
CA VAL A 399 -19.58 2.45 -2.78
C VAL A 399 -19.73 1.17 -3.60
N ARG A 400 -20.60 0.25 -3.18
CA ARG A 400 -20.90 -0.98 -3.93
C ARG A 400 -21.40 -0.66 -5.33
N THR A 401 -22.39 0.23 -5.43
CA THR A 401 -22.96 0.67 -6.72
C THR A 401 -21.88 1.29 -7.61
N ALA A 402 -21.04 2.18 -7.05
CA ALA A 402 -19.97 2.83 -7.81
C ALA A 402 -18.94 1.82 -8.36
N MET A 403 -18.58 0.81 -7.59
CA MET A 403 -17.69 -0.28 -8.01
C MET A 403 -18.34 -1.16 -9.10
N GLU A 404 -19.61 -1.54 -8.91
CA GLU A 404 -20.36 -2.35 -9.87
C GLU A 404 -20.50 -1.66 -11.24
N ASP A 405 -20.92 -0.38 -11.25
CA ASP A 405 -21.09 0.41 -12.47
C ASP A 405 -19.78 0.53 -13.27
N ARG A 406 -18.65 0.59 -12.56
CA ARG A 406 -17.30 0.71 -13.12
C ARG A 406 -16.62 -0.64 -13.34
N ARG A 407 -17.26 -1.75 -12.96
CA ARG A 407 -16.69 -3.12 -13.01
C ARG A 407 -15.37 -3.25 -12.26
N VAL A 408 -15.27 -2.64 -11.09
CA VAL A 408 -14.11 -2.77 -10.20
C VAL A 408 -14.31 -4.01 -9.34
N PRO A 409 -13.45 -5.05 -9.43
CA PRO A 409 -13.49 -6.19 -8.54
C PRO A 409 -13.38 -5.76 -7.07
N GLY A 410 -14.27 -6.32 -6.24
CA GLY A 410 -14.13 -6.30 -4.79
C GLY A 410 -13.41 -7.54 -4.26
N LEU A 411 -13.17 -7.58 -2.96
CA LEU A 411 -12.65 -8.75 -2.25
C LEU A 411 -13.78 -9.66 -1.75
N PHE A 412 -13.52 -10.96 -1.77
CA PHE A 412 -14.34 -11.98 -1.11
C PHE A 412 -13.47 -12.78 -0.16
N LEU A 413 -13.77 -12.73 1.14
CA LEU A 413 -12.97 -13.40 2.18
C LEU A 413 -13.68 -14.67 2.64
N GLY A 414 -13.09 -15.82 2.34
CA GLY A 414 -13.65 -17.13 2.66
C GLY A 414 -13.90 -17.31 4.16
N GLN A 415 -12.98 -16.87 5.03
CA GLN A 415 -13.11 -16.98 6.49
C GLN A 415 -14.39 -16.31 7.03
N ASP A 416 -14.82 -15.18 6.47
CA ASP A 416 -16.03 -14.48 6.92
C ASP A 416 -17.32 -15.22 6.49
N GLU A 417 -17.24 -16.04 5.46
CA GLU A 417 -18.39 -16.71 4.82
C GLU A 417 -18.53 -18.18 5.20
N LEU A 418 -17.53 -18.77 5.84
CA LEU A 418 -17.56 -20.16 6.26
C LEU A 418 -18.61 -20.40 7.35
N ARG A 419 -19.45 -21.42 7.16
CA ARG A 419 -20.43 -21.89 8.14
C ARG A 419 -20.37 -23.42 8.26
N PRO A 420 -20.81 -24.02 9.37
CA PRO A 420 -20.87 -25.48 9.49
C PRO A 420 -21.72 -26.11 8.37
N PRO A 421 -21.31 -27.25 7.78
CA PRO A 421 -20.08 -28.02 8.05
C PRO A 421 -18.89 -27.57 7.15
N PHE A 422 -18.30 -26.41 7.42
CA PHE A 422 -17.16 -25.81 6.69
C PHE A 422 -17.40 -25.58 5.19
N ARG A 423 -18.54 -24.94 4.88
CA ARG A 423 -18.93 -24.56 3.52
C ARG A 423 -19.04 -23.05 3.40
N ILE A 424 -18.69 -22.52 2.24
CA ILE A 424 -18.96 -21.12 1.92
C ILE A 424 -20.48 -20.93 1.82
N ALA A 425 -21.04 -20.09 2.71
CA ALA A 425 -22.49 -20.01 2.88
C ALA A 425 -23.21 -19.18 1.81
N ARG A 426 -22.52 -18.24 1.16
CA ARG A 426 -23.06 -17.45 0.05
C ARG A 426 -22.29 -17.70 -1.24
N PRO A 427 -22.94 -17.64 -2.41
CA PRO A 427 -22.23 -17.70 -3.68
C PRO A 427 -21.12 -16.65 -3.75
N VAL A 428 -19.94 -17.07 -4.21
CA VAL A 428 -18.84 -16.15 -4.50
C VAL A 428 -19.26 -15.25 -5.66
N PRO A 429 -19.28 -13.91 -5.51
CA PRO A 429 -19.69 -13.00 -6.57
C PRO A 429 -18.81 -13.15 -7.81
N SER A 430 -19.43 -13.16 -8.98
CA SER A 430 -18.68 -13.17 -10.24
C SER A 430 -17.77 -11.94 -10.33
N GLY A 431 -16.53 -12.12 -10.78
CA GLY A 431 -15.63 -11.01 -11.04
C GLY A 431 -14.92 -10.44 -9.80
N CYS A 432 -15.06 -11.03 -8.61
CA CYS A 432 -14.32 -10.62 -7.42
C CYS A 432 -12.91 -11.22 -7.37
N VAL A 433 -12.05 -10.67 -6.52
CA VAL A 433 -10.83 -11.35 -6.06
C VAL A 433 -11.18 -12.10 -4.77
N ALA A 434 -11.15 -13.42 -4.83
CA ALA A 434 -11.42 -14.27 -3.69
C ALA A 434 -10.12 -14.67 -2.98
N SER A 435 -10.15 -14.72 -1.65
CA SER A 435 -9.05 -15.22 -0.81
C SER A 435 -9.62 -15.90 0.42
N LEU A 436 -8.82 -16.71 1.11
CA LEU A 436 -9.19 -17.20 2.44
C LEU A 436 -9.30 -16.03 3.43
N ASN A 437 -8.34 -15.12 3.38
CA ASN A 437 -8.14 -14.02 4.33
C ASN A 437 -7.31 -12.89 3.72
N THR A 438 -6.94 -11.91 4.54
CA THR A 438 -5.96 -10.87 4.23
C THR A 438 -4.85 -10.88 5.29
N HIS A 439 -3.82 -10.07 5.10
CA HIS A 439 -2.73 -9.87 6.07
C HIS A 439 -3.20 -9.30 7.43
N ASP A 440 -4.41 -8.72 7.51
CA ASP A 440 -5.00 -8.18 8.74
C ASP A 440 -5.77 -9.23 9.56
N LEU A 441 -6.13 -10.34 8.93
CA LEU A 441 -6.84 -11.44 9.56
C LEU A 441 -5.85 -12.50 10.07
N ALA A 442 -6.35 -13.41 10.91
CA ALA A 442 -5.55 -14.57 11.30
C ALA A 442 -5.31 -15.45 10.06
N PRO A 443 -4.08 -15.97 9.87
CA PRO A 443 -3.84 -17.05 8.93
C PRO A 443 -4.79 -18.21 9.20
N PHE A 444 -5.15 -18.98 8.18
CA PHE A 444 -6.19 -20.00 8.25
C PHE A 444 -5.94 -21.02 9.37
N ALA A 445 -4.69 -21.42 9.58
CA ALA A 445 -4.31 -22.35 10.64
C ALA A 445 -4.53 -21.79 12.06
N ALA A 446 -4.29 -20.49 12.27
CA ALA A 446 -4.59 -19.84 13.53
C ALA A 446 -6.10 -19.65 13.70
N TRP A 447 -6.78 -19.14 12.66
CA TRP A 447 -8.21 -18.90 12.66
C TRP A 447 -9.03 -20.16 12.95
N ILE A 448 -8.67 -21.31 12.37
CA ILE A 448 -9.40 -22.56 12.62
C ILE A 448 -9.23 -23.09 14.05
N ALA A 449 -8.12 -22.75 14.71
CA ALA A 449 -7.87 -23.14 16.09
C ALA A 449 -8.61 -22.26 17.11
N SER A 450 -8.91 -20.99 16.78
CA SER A 450 -9.50 -20.02 17.71
C SER A 450 -10.92 -19.58 17.38
N ASP A 451 -11.19 -19.28 16.11
CA ASP A 451 -12.30 -18.41 15.69
C ASP A 451 -13.28 -19.09 14.73
N ALA A 452 -12.88 -20.20 14.11
CA ALA A 452 -13.74 -20.91 13.16
C ALA A 452 -15.01 -21.47 13.84
N PRO A 453 -16.14 -21.48 13.11
CA PRO A 453 -17.35 -22.11 13.63
C PRO A 453 -17.09 -23.61 13.84
N GLY A 454 -17.34 -24.12 15.05
CA GLY A 454 -17.08 -25.53 15.37
C GLY A 454 -17.84 -26.51 14.47
N ASP A 455 -17.31 -27.74 14.32
CA ASP A 455 -18.05 -28.79 13.61
C ASP A 455 -19.29 -29.20 14.41
N THR A 456 -20.37 -29.46 13.70
CA THR A 456 -21.59 -30.08 14.22
C THR A 456 -21.36 -31.50 14.78
N THR A 457 -20.25 -32.16 14.43
CA THR A 457 -19.91 -33.52 14.84
C THR A 457 -19.09 -33.60 16.14
N GLY A 458 -18.44 -32.50 16.53
CA GLY A 458 -17.54 -32.45 17.70
C GLY A 458 -16.12 -32.99 17.46
N ASP A 459 -15.80 -33.44 16.24
CA ASP A 459 -14.44 -33.89 15.89
C ASP A 459 -13.51 -32.71 15.60
N ALA A 460 -12.22 -32.86 15.93
CA ALA A 460 -11.20 -31.88 15.58
C ALA A 460 -10.99 -31.89 14.06
N ILE A 461 -11.12 -30.73 13.43
CA ILE A 461 -10.96 -30.57 11.99
C ILE A 461 -9.47 -30.43 11.66
N ASP A 462 -9.00 -31.24 10.71
CA ASP A 462 -7.65 -31.08 10.18
C ASP A 462 -7.56 -29.74 9.41
N PRO A 463 -6.73 -28.77 9.86
CA PRO A 463 -6.57 -27.47 9.21
C PRO A 463 -6.18 -27.60 7.73
N ARG A 464 -5.40 -28.63 7.36
CA ARG A 464 -5.00 -28.89 5.97
C ARG A 464 -6.21 -29.23 5.12
N VAL A 465 -7.02 -30.18 5.57
CA VAL A 465 -8.20 -30.66 4.84
C VAL A 465 -9.23 -29.54 4.70
N ALA A 466 -9.48 -28.78 5.76
CA ALA A 466 -10.38 -27.64 5.71
C ALA A 466 -9.88 -26.55 4.75
N ARG A 467 -8.60 -26.17 4.83
CA ARG A 467 -7.99 -25.18 3.93
C ARG A 467 -8.11 -25.63 2.47
N ASP A 468 -7.74 -26.88 2.17
CA ASP A 468 -7.80 -27.43 0.82
C ASP A 468 -9.24 -27.45 0.28
N HIS A 469 -10.22 -27.79 1.14
CA HIS A 469 -11.63 -27.75 0.78
C HIS A 469 -12.10 -26.34 0.41
N VAL A 470 -11.80 -25.35 1.25
CA VAL A 470 -12.25 -23.97 1.01
C VAL A 470 -11.56 -23.36 -0.21
N VAL A 471 -10.25 -23.58 -0.37
CA VAL A 471 -9.52 -23.14 -1.58
C VAL A 471 -10.12 -23.80 -2.83
N ALA A 472 -10.50 -25.08 -2.78
CA ALA A 472 -11.18 -25.73 -3.90
C ALA A 472 -12.57 -25.12 -4.19
N GLU A 473 -13.36 -24.78 -3.16
CA GLU A 473 -14.63 -24.07 -3.36
C GLU A 473 -14.44 -22.70 -4.03
N LEU A 474 -13.44 -21.93 -3.59
CA LEU A 474 -13.10 -20.65 -4.20
C LEU A 474 -12.63 -20.85 -5.66
N GLY A 475 -11.77 -21.83 -5.91
CA GLY A 475 -11.23 -22.14 -7.25
C GLY A 475 -12.28 -22.64 -8.24
N LEU A 476 -13.35 -23.29 -7.77
CA LEU A 476 -14.48 -23.73 -8.59
C LEU A 476 -15.56 -22.66 -8.80
N SER A 477 -15.41 -21.49 -8.18
CA SER A 477 -16.38 -20.41 -8.24
C SER A 477 -16.24 -19.51 -9.48
N ASP A 478 -17.05 -18.45 -9.55
CA ASP A 478 -17.00 -17.44 -10.60
C ASP A 478 -16.09 -16.24 -10.24
N ALA A 479 -15.24 -16.38 -9.22
CA ALA A 479 -14.21 -15.38 -8.90
C ALA A 479 -13.32 -15.10 -10.12
N LEU A 480 -12.93 -13.83 -10.30
CA LEU A 480 -11.96 -13.42 -11.32
C LEU A 480 -10.58 -14.03 -11.02
N LEU A 481 -10.18 -13.93 -9.76
CA LEU A 481 -8.92 -14.43 -9.25
C LEU A 481 -9.12 -15.08 -7.89
N VAL A 482 -8.42 -16.18 -7.64
CA VAL A 482 -8.24 -16.74 -6.30
C VAL A 482 -6.81 -16.48 -5.84
N LEU A 483 -6.65 -15.70 -4.79
CA LEU A 483 -5.35 -15.47 -4.15
C LEU A 483 -5.22 -16.33 -2.91
N VAL A 484 -4.06 -16.97 -2.77
CA VAL A 484 -3.70 -17.74 -1.58
C VAL A 484 -2.50 -17.07 -0.92
N SER A 485 -2.62 -16.74 0.37
CA SER A 485 -1.49 -16.23 1.14
C SER A 485 -0.41 -17.29 1.28
N GLU A 486 0.86 -16.91 1.17
CA GLU A 486 1.99 -17.82 1.40
C GLU A 486 1.91 -18.52 2.77
N GLN A 487 1.48 -17.79 3.82
CA GLN A 487 1.33 -18.35 5.17
C GLN A 487 0.32 -19.51 5.19
N ASP A 488 -0.72 -19.41 4.37
CA ASP A 488 -1.74 -20.45 4.26
C ASP A 488 -1.24 -21.66 3.47
N LEU A 489 -0.23 -21.53 2.60
CA LEU A 489 0.38 -22.68 1.91
C LEU A 489 1.08 -23.61 2.92
N THR A 490 1.78 -23.02 3.89
CA THR A 490 2.53 -23.75 4.93
C THR A 490 1.75 -24.03 6.21
N LEU A 491 0.51 -23.52 6.32
CA LEU A 491 -0.25 -23.51 7.57
C LEU A 491 0.51 -22.82 8.71
N ASP A 492 1.23 -21.74 8.38
CA ASP A 492 1.82 -20.86 9.39
C ASP A 492 0.69 -20.20 10.18
N ASP A 493 0.77 -20.28 11.50
CA ASP A 493 -0.21 -19.78 12.47
C ASP A 493 0.20 -18.42 13.07
N ARG A 494 1.35 -17.88 12.66
CA ARG A 494 1.85 -16.60 13.14
C ARG A 494 1.15 -15.45 12.40
N ARG A 495 0.47 -14.57 13.12
CA ARG A 495 -0.16 -13.38 12.53
C ARG A 495 0.89 -12.44 11.93
N PHE A 496 0.75 -12.10 10.65
CA PHE A 496 1.61 -11.11 10.01
C PHE A 496 1.35 -9.70 10.54
N ASN A 497 0.08 -9.34 10.72
CA ASN A 497 -0.35 -8.09 11.36
C ASN A 497 -1.48 -8.36 12.37
N LEU A 498 -1.55 -7.52 13.40
CA LEU A 498 -2.70 -7.38 14.28
C LEU A 498 -3.18 -5.93 14.21
N PRO A 499 -4.30 -5.63 13.52
CA PRO A 499 -4.80 -4.27 13.40
C PRO A 499 -5.06 -3.63 14.78
N GLY A 500 -4.97 -2.31 14.86
CA GLY A 500 -5.08 -1.57 16.13
C GLY A 500 -3.87 -1.71 17.07
N SER A 501 -2.76 -2.33 16.65
CA SER A 501 -1.55 -2.46 17.45
C SER A 501 -0.31 -1.98 16.71
N VAL A 502 0.68 -1.48 17.45
CA VAL A 502 1.95 -0.97 16.91
C VAL A 502 3.15 -1.72 17.49
N GLY A 503 4.19 -1.90 16.68
CA GLY A 503 5.44 -2.53 17.08
C GLY A 503 5.37 -4.05 17.23
N GLY A 504 6.27 -4.60 18.06
CA GLY A 504 6.37 -6.05 18.29
C GLY A 504 6.79 -6.81 17.03
N THR A 505 5.95 -7.78 16.64
CA THR A 505 6.15 -8.69 15.50
C THR A 505 5.36 -8.29 14.25
N ASN A 506 4.52 -7.25 14.31
CA ASN A 506 3.74 -6.80 13.17
C ASN A 506 4.66 -6.51 11.99
N TRP A 507 4.30 -7.05 10.82
CA TRP A 507 4.99 -6.89 9.54
C TRP A 507 6.37 -7.55 9.43
N ARG A 508 6.78 -8.31 10.46
CA ARG A 508 8.14 -8.82 10.57
C ARG A 508 8.28 -10.32 10.36
N TYR A 509 7.22 -11.12 10.50
CA TYR A 509 7.39 -12.57 10.34
C TYR A 509 7.89 -12.94 8.94
N ARG A 510 9.01 -13.64 8.88
CA ARG A 510 9.53 -14.21 7.64
C ARG A 510 8.81 -15.51 7.31
N SER A 511 8.64 -15.75 6.02
CA SER A 511 8.03 -16.94 5.44
C SER A 511 8.72 -18.20 5.95
N ARG A 512 7.95 -19.28 6.08
CA ARG A 512 8.48 -20.62 6.36
C ARG A 512 8.94 -21.34 5.09
N LEU A 513 8.62 -20.78 3.92
CA LEU A 513 9.14 -21.21 2.62
C LEU A 513 10.44 -20.46 2.31
N THR A 514 11.29 -21.16 1.58
CA THR A 514 12.45 -20.60 0.90
C THR A 514 12.32 -21.00 -0.56
N LEU A 515 12.35 -20.02 -1.47
CA LEU A 515 12.36 -20.25 -2.91
C LEU A 515 13.69 -20.93 -3.28
N ALA A 516 13.64 -21.96 -4.13
CA ALA A 516 14.77 -22.83 -4.46
C ALA A 516 14.73 -23.31 -5.91
#